data_AF-A0A936JS00-F1
#
_entry.id   AF-A0A936JS00-F1
#
_cell.length_a   1.000
_cell.length_b   1.000
_cell.length_c   1.000
_cell.angle_alpha   90.00
_cell.angle_beta   90.00
_cell.angle_gamma   90.00
#
_symmetry.space_group_name_H-M   'P 1'
#
loop_
_entity.id
_entity.type
_entity.pdbx_description
1 polymer ?
#
loop_
_entity_poly.entity_id
_entity_poly.type
_entity_poly.pdbx_seq_one_letter_code
_entity_poly.pdbx_strand_id
1 'polypeptide(L)'
;MAQMPRDSDSSDKHKGTVRRHMRLCKAVKGADFLIANIEPHYTRLVGTMSDKEKANEAEDDAQDDRDLRGREGADVLRTVSERAKQNDRDMPGDGAFARVYPEGGFSEFVASNGTTSAASCRLIAGRIRDLGQNHPLASYEAELEAKAVAIDDAQKGLDNALRARKLAEAEDELAQAALRRAYEENWLDAQKKFGKAAAERLFPRLRKRASSGGDDGGET
;
A
#
# COMPACT_ATOMS: atom_id res chain seq x y z
N MET A 1 37.09 0.29 13.63
CA MET A 1 35.78 0.86 13.98
C MET A 1 34.69 -0.15 13.72
N ALA A 2 33.75 -0.27 14.66
CA ALA A 2 32.47 -0.92 14.42
C ALA A 2 31.69 -0.15 13.34
N GLN A 3 30.87 -0.85 12.55
CA GLN A 3 30.07 -0.20 11.52
C GLN A 3 28.66 0.01 12.05
N MET A 4 28.31 1.27 12.30
CA MET A 4 26.96 1.64 12.74
C MET A 4 25.95 1.42 11.60
N PRO A 5 24.72 0.99 11.89
CA PRO A 5 23.62 1.06 10.94
C PRO A 5 23.42 2.50 10.47
N ARG A 6 23.22 2.70 9.16
CA ARG A 6 23.02 4.04 8.58
C ARG A 6 21.55 4.36 8.41
N ASP A 7 21.21 5.64 8.30
CA ASP A 7 19.85 6.09 8.01
C ASP A 7 19.27 5.50 6.71
N SER A 8 20.12 5.27 5.71
CA SER A 8 19.75 4.69 4.42
C SER A 8 19.61 3.15 4.42
N ASP A 9 19.87 2.48 5.54
CA ASP A 9 19.82 1.03 5.63
C ASP A 9 18.37 0.54 5.86
N SER A 10 17.98 -0.57 5.24
CA SER A 10 16.64 -1.14 5.44
C SER A 10 16.40 -1.60 6.89
N SER A 11 15.13 -1.69 7.30
CA SER A 11 14.68 -2.22 8.60
C SER A 11 15.24 -3.63 8.85
N ASP A 12 15.27 -4.49 7.82
CA ASP A 12 15.90 -5.81 7.89
C ASP A 12 17.38 -5.77 8.23
N LYS A 13 18.12 -4.82 7.66
CA LYS A 13 19.54 -4.66 7.93
C LYS A 13 19.78 -4.19 9.37
N HIS A 14 18.95 -3.27 9.87
CA HIS A 14 18.97 -2.84 11.28
C HIS A 14 18.67 -4.03 12.21
N LYS A 15 17.57 -4.75 11.96
CA LYS A 15 17.16 -5.96 12.69
C LYS A 15 18.27 -7.01 12.70
N GLY A 16 18.86 -7.33 11.56
CA GLY A 16 19.94 -8.32 11.45
C GLY A 16 21.20 -7.92 12.23
N THR A 17 21.57 -6.64 12.17
CA THR A 17 22.75 -6.11 12.86
C THR A 17 22.58 -6.14 14.38
N VAL A 18 21.45 -5.65 14.88
CA VAL A 18 21.14 -5.64 16.31
C VAL A 18 20.97 -7.05 16.86
N ARG A 19 20.28 -7.94 16.14
CA ARG A 19 20.14 -9.34 16.55
C ARG A 19 21.50 -10.03 16.68
N ARG A 20 22.46 -9.73 15.79
CA ARG A 20 23.83 -10.23 15.90
C ARG A 20 24.54 -9.65 17.13
N HIS A 21 24.41 -8.35 17.40
CA HIS A 21 24.95 -7.72 18.61
C HIS A 21 24.40 -8.36 19.89
N MET A 22 23.08 -8.51 20.01
CA MET A 22 22.47 -9.17 21.17
C MET A 22 23.00 -10.59 21.37
N ARG A 23 23.17 -11.38 20.29
CA ARG A 23 23.79 -12.72 20.38
C ARG A 23 25.23 -12.69 20.89
N LEU A 24 26.03 -11.70 20.47
CA LEU A 24 27.41 -11.55 20.93
C LEU A 24 27.46 -11.13 22.41
N CYS A 25 26.57 -10.24 22.85
CA CYS A 25 26.47 -9.86 24.25
C CYS A 25 26.08 -11.03 25.15
N LYS A 26 25.19 -11.94 24.71
CA LYS A 26 24.83 -13.14 25.48
C LYS A 26 26.02 -14.07 25.74
N ALA A 27 27.04 -14.03 24.89
CA ALA A 27 28.25 -14.84 25.04
C ALA A 27 29.29 -14.22 25.99
N VAL A 28 29.08 -12.99 26.46
CA VAL A 28 30.05 -12.25 27.29
C VAL A 28 29.46 -11.95 28.66
N LYS A 29 30.10 -12.49 29.71
CA LYS A 29 29.68 -12.28 31.09
C LYS A 29 29.66 -10.80 31.46
N GLY A 30 28.53 -10.32 31.99
CA GLY A 30 28.35 -8.94 32.44
C GLY A 30 27.94 -7.95 31.34
N ALA A 31 27.66 -8.42 30.13
CA ALA A 31 27.14 -7.64 29.00
C ALA A 31 25.60 -7.62 28.92
N ASP A 32 24.89 -8.25 29.86
CA ASP A 32 23.42 -8.36 29.86
C ASP A 32 22.71 -7.01 29.85
N PHE A 33 23.30 -5.99 30.48
CA PHE A 33 22.76 -4.63 30.49
C PHE A 33 22.67 -4.01 29.07
N LEU A 34 23.58 -4.36 28.16
CA LEU A 34 23.52 -3.89 26.77
C LEU A 34 22.31 -4.50 26.06
N ILE A 35 21.98 -5.75 26.35
CA ILE A 35 20.80 -6.43 25.79
C ILE A 35 19.54 -5.78 26.35
N ALA A 36 19.48 -5.61 27.68
CA ALA A 36 18.33 -5.00 28.35
C ALA A 36 18.01 -3.60 27.83
N ASN A 37 19.04 -2.81 27.46
CA ASN A 37 18.84 -1.48 26.89
C ASN A 37 18.28 -1.51 25.45
N ILE A 38 18.76 -2.42 24.60
CA ILE A 38 18.43 -2.41 23.15
C ILE A 38 17.24 -3.29 22.76
N GLU A 39 16.91 -4.29 23.56
CA GLU A 39 15.83 -5.26 23.28
C GLU A 39 14.44 -4.61 23.12
N PRO A 40 14.04 -3.60 23.92
CA PRO A 40 12.77 -2.91 23.70
C PRO A 40 12.68 -2.22 22.34
N HIS A 41 13.78 -1.58 21.90
CA HIS A 41 13.84 -0.91 20.60
C HIS A 41 13.84 -1.90 19.44
N TYR A 42 14.55 -3.03 19.59
CA TYR A 42 14.54 -4.11 18.61
C TYR A 42 13.13 -4.67 18.45
N THR A 43 12.45 -4.94 19.56
CA THR A 43 11.08 -5.48 19.57
C THR A 43 10.10 -4.50 18.94
N ARG A 44 10.24 -3.20 19.25
CA ARG A 44 9.46 -2.14 18.60
C ARG A 44 9.64 -2.13 17.09
N LEU A 45 10.89 -2.16 16.58
CA LEU A 45 11.15 -2.19 15.13
C LEU A 45 10.52 -3.43 14.47
N VAL A 46 10.63 -4.60 15.11
CA VAL A 46 10.01 -5.82 14.58
C VAL A 46 8.48 -5.69 14.52
N GLY A 47 7.87 -5.03 15.51
CA GLY A 47 6.44 -4.70 15.50
C GLY A 47 6.06 -3.79 14.33
N THR A 48 6.75 -2.64 14.18
CA THR A 48 6.45 -1.67 13.11
C THR A 48 6.67 -2.24 11.72
N MET A 49 7.63 -3.14 11.53
CA MET A 49 7.80 -3.87 10.26
C MET A 49 6.56 -4.72 9.93
N SER A 50 6.03 -5.46 10.91
CA SER A 50 4.81 -6.27 10.71
C SER A 50 3.59 -5.39 10.46
N ASP A 51 3.48 -4.25 11.14
CA ASP A 51 2.36 -3.32 10.95
C ASP A 51 2.43 -2.64 9.58
N LYS A 52 3.64 -2.33 9.08
CA LYS A 52 3.86 -1.85 7.71
C LYS A 52 3.48 -2.90 6.66
N GLU A 53 3.84 -4.17 6.86
CA GLU A 53 3.44 -5.25 5.97
C GLU A 53 1.91 -5.38 5.89
N LYS A 54 1.22 -5.40 7.05
CA LYS A 54 -0.25 -5.41 7.10
C LYS A 54 -0.88 -4.19 6.43
N ALA A 55 -0.27 -3.01 6.58
CA ALA A 55 -0.78 -1.79 5.97
C ALA A 55 -0.63 -1.80 4.44
N ASN A 56 0.41 -2.44 3.91
CA ASN A 56 0.56 -2.67 2.47
C ASN A 56 -0.52 -3.64 1.96
N GLU A 57 -0.71 -4.78 2.64
CA GLU A 57 -1.76 -5.74 2.29
C GLU A 57 -3.15 -5.08 2.29
N ALA A 58 -3.43 -4.25 3.31
CA ALA A 58 -4.71 -3.54 3.41
C ALA A 58 -4.91 -2.47 2.30
N GLU A 59 -3.84 -1.89 1.77
CA GLU A 59 -3.92 -1.00 0.61
C GLU A 59 -4.23 -1.80 -0.67
N ASP A 60 -3.54 -2.91 -0.89
CA ASP A 60 -3.77 -3.79 -2.03
C ASP A 60 -5.23 -4.29 -2.03
N ASP A 61 -5.73 -4.76 -0.88
CA ASP A 61 -7.12 -5.18 -0.71
C ASP A 61 -8.12 -4.04 -1.00
N ALA A 62 -7.82 -2.82 -0.53
CA ALA A 62 -8.69 -1.66 -0.76
C ALA A 62 -8.67 -1.20 -2.23
N GLN A 63 -7.53 -1.33 -2.91
CA GLN A 63 -7.40 -1.05 -4.34
C GLN A 63 -8.21 -2.06 -5.16
N ASP A 64 -8.12 -3.35 -4.81
CA ASP A 64 -8.88 -4.42 -5.45
C ASP A 64 -10.40 -4.25 -5.26
N ASP A 65 -10.87 -3.90 -4.05
CA ASP A 65 -12.30 -3.61 -3.83
C ASP A 65 -12.74 -2.40 -4.65
N ARG A 66 -11.96 -1.31 -4.67
CA ARG A 66 -12.26 -0.12 -5.49
C ARG A 66 -12.40 -0.49 -6.98
N ASP A 67 -11.49 -1.31 -7.49
CA ASP A 67 -11.52 -1.73 -8.90
C ASP A 67 -12.67 -2.69 -9.17
N LEU A 68 -12.99 -3.60 -8.25
CA LEU A 68 -14.15 -4.48 -8.33
C LEU A 68 -15.45 -3.66 -8.38
N ARG A 69 -15.65 -2.69 -7.47
CA ARG A 69 -16.83 -1.81 -7.49
C ARG A 69 -16.91 -1.00 -8.77
N GLY A 70 -15.78 -0.52 -9.27
CA GLY A 70 -15.70 0.18 -10.55
C GLY A 70 -16.12 -0.70 -11.73
N ARG A 71 -15.73 -1.99 -11.75
CA ARG A 71 -16.15 -2.95 -12.79
C ARG A 71 -17.63 -3.28 -12.70
N GLU A 72 -18.14 -3.54 -11.50
CA GLU A 72 -19.57 -3.79 -11.29
C GLU A 72 -20.43 -2.60 -11.76
N GLY A 73 -20.01 -1.36 -11.48
CA GLY A 73 -20.67 -0.17 -12.01
C GLY A 73 -20.62 -0.10 -13.54
N ALA A 74 -19.47 -0.42 -14.14
CA ALA A 74 -19.31 -0.44 -15.60
C ALA A 74 -20.21 -1.50 -16.27
N ASP A 75 -20.44 -2.63 -15.63
CA ASP A 75 -21.33 -3.68 -16.13
C ASP A 75 -22.80 -3.24 -16.15
N VAL A 76 -23.25 -2.53 -15.12
CA VAL A 76 -24.60 -1.93 -15.10
C VAL A 76 -24.72 -0.87 -16.20
N LEU A 77 -23.72 -0.01 -16.35
CA LEU A 77 -23.70 0.98 -17.43
C LEU A 77 -23.74 0.33 -18.82
N ARG A 78 -23.08 -0.82 -19.02
CA ARG A 78 -23.13 -1.57 -20.28
C ARG A 78 -24.53 -2.08 -20.55
N THR A 79 -25.14 -2.65 -19.52
CA THR A 79 -26.52 -3.15 -19.57
C THR A 79 -27.49 -2.03 -19.94
N VAL A 80 -27.38 -0.85 -19.30
CA VAL A 80 -28.19 0.33 -19.62
C VAL A 80 -27.98 0.76 -21.07
N SER A 81 -26.73 0.80 -21.54
CA SER A 81 -26.39 1.16 -22.92
C SER A 81 -27.07 0.22 -23.93
N GLU A 82 -26.98 -1.09 -23.71
CA GLU A 82 -27.60 -2.10 -24.57
C GLU A 82 -29.13 -2.01 -24.54
N ARG A 83 -29.72 -1.81 -23.36
CA ARG A 83 -31.18 -1.66 -23.19
C ARG A 83 -31.71 -0.40 -23.85
N ALA A 84 -30.98 0.71 -23.76
CA ALA A 84 -31.35 1.96 -24.43
C ALA A 84 -31.32 1.80 -25.97
N LYS A 85 -30.28 1.14 -26.52
CA LYS A 85 -30.23 0.81 -27.95
C LYS A 85 -31.36 -0.12 -28.38
N GLN A 86 -31.70 -1.09 -27.53
CA GLN A 86 -32.80 -2.02 -27.81
C GLN A 86 -34.15 -1.30 -27.81
N ASN A 87 -34.39 -0.40 -26.85
CA ASN A 87 -35.59 0.43 -26.82
C ASN A 87 -35.75 1.26 -28.10
N ASP A 88 -34.67 1.89 -28.58
CA ASP A 88 -34.72 2.68 -29.82
C ASP A 88 -34.98 1.84 -31.08
N ARG A 89 -34.65 0.54 -31.05
CA ARG A 89 -35.01 -0.40 -32.13
C ARG A 89 -36.47 -0.82 -32.06
N ASP A 90 -36.98 -1.06 -30.85
CA ASP A 90 -38.35 -1.52 -30.62
C ASP A 90 -39.38 -0.38 -30.75
N MET A 91 -38.97 0.85 -30.44
CA MET A 91 -39.76 2.08 -30.54
C MET A 91 -38.99 3.16 -31.34
N PRO A 92 -38.99 3.08 -32.68
CA PRO A 92 -38.31 4.06 -33.51
C PRO A 92 -38.87 5.48 -33.28
N GLY A 93 -38.00 6.41 -32.88
CA GLY A 93 -38.32 7.84 -32.76
C GLY A 93 -38.25 8.42 -31.34
N ASP A 94 -38.19 7.60 -30.28
CA ASP A 94 -38.07 8.09 -28.89
C ASP A 94 -36.64 8.57 -28.57
N GLY A 95 -35.62 7.91 -29.14
CA GLY A 95 -34.22 8.32 -29.07
C GLY A 95 -33.64 8.27 -27.65
N ALA A 96 -34.03 7.26 -26.86
CA ALA A 96 -33.58 7.04 -25.49
C ALA A 96 -32.06 6.90 -25.41
N PHE A 97 -31.41 6.24 -26.37
CA PHE A 97 -29.95 6.10 -26.39
C PHE A 97 -29.26 7.46 -26.52
N ALA A 98 -29.70 8.31 -27.45
CA ALA A 98 -29.10 9.61 -27.67
C ALA A 98 -29.33 10.57 -26.49
N ARG A 99 -30.43 10.41 -25.74
CA ARG A 99 -30.71 11.19 -24.53
C ARG A 99 -29.84 10.76 -23.35
N VAL A 100 -29.62 9.46 -23.18
CA VAL A 100 -28.78 8.91 -22.09
C VAL A 100 -27.27 9.03 -22.40
N TYR A 101 -26.89 8.93 -23.67
CA TYR A 101 -25.51 9.00 -24.16
C TYR A 101 -25.36 10.05 -25.30
N PRO A 102 -25.57 11.35 -25.02
CA PRO A 102 -25.52 12.42 -26.03
C PRO A 102 -24.14 12.60 -26.67
N GLU A 103 -23.08 12.19 -25.98
CA GLU A 103 -21.69 12.29 -26.46
C GLU A 103 -21.30 11.14 -27.41
N GLY A 104 -22.24 10.24 -27.72
CA GLY A 104 -22.09 9.29 -28.82
C GLY A 104 -21.42 7.97 -28.46
N GLY A 105 -21.06 7.71 -27.19
CA GLY A 105 -20.45 6.43 -26.83
C GLY A 105 -20.54 6.01 -25.35
N PHE A 106 -20.77 4.71 -25.15
CA PHE A 106 -20.52 4.01 -23.88
C PHE A 106 -19.02 3.95 -23.53
N SER A 107 -18.15 4.04 -24.55
CA SER A 107 -16.68 3.98 -24.41
C SER A 107 -16.09 5.12 -23.59
N GLU A 108 -16.76 6.28 -23.50
CA GLU A 108 -16.30 7.38 -22.64
C GLU A 108 -16.55 7.10 -21.15
N PHE A 109 -17.56 6.28 -20.84
CA PHE A 109 -17.93 5.93 -19.46
C PHE A 109 -17.14 4.73 -18.92
N VAL A 110 -16.53 3.96 -19.81
CA VAL A 110 -15.69 2.80 -19.51
C VAL A 110 -14.36 2.97 -20.23
N ALA A 111 -13.42 3.63 -19.56
CA ALA A 111 -12.06 3.80 -20.04
C ALA A 111 -11.30 2.45 -20.11
N SER A 112 -10.06 2.50 -20.63
CA SER A 112 -9.17 1.36 -20.98
C SER A 112 -9.02 0.22 -19.98
N ASN A 113 -9.45 0.40 -18.73
CA ASN A 113 -9.29 -0.57 -17.64
C ASN A 113 -10.60 -1.30 -17.27
N GLY A 114 -11.72 -1.00 -17.95
CA GLY A 114 -13.00 -1.65 -17.69
C GLY A 114 -13.70 -1.22 -16.40
N THR A 115 -13.21 -0.18 -15.73
CA THR A 115 -13.80 0.40 -14.51
C THR A 115 -14.51 1.72 -14.81
N THR A 116 -15.57 2.03 -14.07
CA THR A 116 -16.23 3.34 -14.11
C THR A 116 -16.05 4.15 -12.82
N SER A 117 -16.53 5.40 -12.83
CA SER A 117 -16.53 6.29 -11.66
C SER A 117 -17.92 6.43 -11.06
N ALA A 118 -18.01 6.79 -9.78
CA ALA A 118 -19.28 7.11 -9.14
C ALA A 118 -20.01 8.26 -9.86
N ALA A 119 -19.27 9.27 -10.33
CA ALA A 119 -19.83 10.39 -11.09
C ALA A 119 -20.48 9.93 -12.40
N SER A 120 -19.86 8.98 -13.11
CA SER A 120 -20.42 8.36 -14.32
C SER A 120 -21.73 7.64 -14.03
N CYS A 121 -21.79 6.82 -12.96
CA CYS A 121 -23.02 6.14 -12.55
C CYS A 121 -24.14 7.13 -12.23
N ARG A 122 -23.86 8.19 -11.45
CA ARG A 122 -24.85 9.23 -11.10
C ARG A 122 -25.32 10.03 -12.31
N LEU A 123 -24.42 10.34 -13.23
CA LEU A 123 -24.75 11.07 -14.45
C LEU A 123 -25.75 10.27 -15.29
N ILE A 124 -25.50 8.97 -15.49
CA ILE A 124 -26.42 8.10 -16.23
C ILE A 124 -27.73 7.88 -15.46
N ALA A 125 -27.68 7.72 -14.14
CA ALA A 125 -28.89 7.63 -13.31
C ALA A 125 -29.76 8.91 -13.44
N GLY A 126 -29.15 10.09 -13.40
CA GLY A 126 -29.85 11.37 -13.63
C GLY A 126 -30.48 11.45 -15.02
N ARG A 127 -29.74 11.03 -16.06
CA ARG A 127 -30.29 11.00 -17.43
C ARG A 127 -31.44 10.01 -17.59
N ILE A 128 -31.40 8.85 -16.92
CA ILE A 128 -32.52 7.90 -16.87
C ILE A 128 -33.73 8.53 -16.18
N ARG A 129 -33.52 9.23 -15.06
CA ARG A 129 -34.59 9.93 -14.34
C ARG A 129 -35.30 10.94 -15.24
N ASP A 130 -34.56 11.67 -16.07
CA ASP A 130 -35.09 12.65 -17.02
C ASP A 130 -35.93 12.03 -18.16
N LEU A 131 -35.83 10.71 -18.40
CA LEU A 131 -36.74 10.00 -19.31
C LEU A 131 -38.14 9.78 -18.71
N GLY A 132 -38.26 9.85 -17.39
CA GLY A 132 -39.50 9.67 -16.64
C GLY A 132 -39.65 8.29 -16.01
N GLN A 133 -40.45 8.22 -14.94
CA GLN A 133 -40.60 7.02 -14.09
C GLN A 133 -41.25 5.82 -14.79
N ASN A 134 -41.99 6.05 -15.88
CA ASN A 134 -42.64 4.99 -16.65
C ASN A 134 -41.73 4.45 -17.78
N HIS A 135 -40.55 5.03 -17.97
CA HIS A 135 -39.63 4.59 -19.03
C HIS A 135 -39.05 3.20 -18.69
N PRO A 136 -38.87 2.29 -19.67
CA PRO A 136 -38.34 0.95 -19.43
C PRO A 136 -36.98 0.89 -18.72
N LEU A 137 -36.19 1.97 -18.78
CA LEU A 137 -34.89 2.09 -18.11
C LEU A 137 -34.97 2.56 -16.65
N ALA A 138 -36.13 3.02 -16.18
CA ALA A 138 -36.29 3.62 -14.85
C ALA A 138 -35.88 2.67 -13.71
N SER A 139 -35.98 1.34 -13.91
CA SER A 139 -35.56 0.33 -12.93
C SER A 139 -34.05 0.37 -12.62
N TYR A 140 -33.22 0.88 -13.54
CA TYR A 140 -31.76 0.92 -13.37
C TYR A 140 -31.28 2.14 -12.58
N GLU A 141 -32.15 3.14 -12.34
CA GLU A 141 -31.77 4.36 -11.61
C GLU A 141 -31.25 4.04 -10.19
N ALA A 142 -32.03 3.28 -9.42
CA ALA A 142 -31.68 2.93 -8.05
C ALA A 142 -30.43 2.04 -7.96
N GLU A 143 -30.26 1.14 -8.94
CA GLU A 143 -29.08 0.29 -9.03
C GLU A 143 -27.80 1.10 -9.32
N LEU A 144 -27.86 2.05 -10.25
CA LEU A 144 -26.73 2.93 -10.57
C LEU A 144 -26.36 3.85 -9.39
N GLU A 145 -27.33 4.39 -8.66
CA GLU A 145 -27.05 5.19 -7.47
C GLU A 145 -26.40 4.33 -6.37
N ALA A 146 -26.90 3.11 -6.15
CA ALA A 146 -26.28 2.17 -5.21
C ALA A 146 -24.83 1.84 -5.60
N LYS A 147 -24.56 1.63 -6.90
CA LYS A 147 -23.18 1.42 -7.40
C LYS A 147 -22.30 2.66 -7.21
N ALA A 148 -22.84 3.87 -7.41
CA ALA A 148 -22.10 5.10 -7.16
C ALA A 148 -21.70 5.25 -5.68
N VAL A 149 -22.62 4.96 -4.76
CA VAL A 149 -22.33 4.95 -3.31
C VAL A 149 -21.25 3.92 -2.97
N ALA A 150 -21.36 2.70 -3.50
CA ALA A 150 -20.36 1.66 -3.26
C ALA A 150 -18.95 2.04 -3.78
N ILE A 151 -18.86 2.68 -4.94
CA ILE A 151 -17.59 3.18 -5.48
C ILE A 151 -17.01 4.28 -4.58
N ASP A 152 -17.82 5.23 -4.12
CA ASP A 152 -17.36 6.31 -3.22
C ASP A 152 -16.89 5.75 -1.87
N ASP A 153 -17.59 4.77 -1.32
CA ASP A 153 -17.20 4.15 -0.05
C ASP A 153 -15.91 3.32 -0.19
N ALA A 154 -15.74 2.59 -1.30
CA ALA A 154 -14.49 1.91 -1.62
C ALA A 154 -13.33 2.90 -1.80
N GLN A 155 -13.57 4.04 -2.47
CA GLN A 155 -12.56 5.09 -2.62
C GLN A 155 -12.15 5.69 -1.27
N LYS A 156 -13.11 5.95 -0.36
CA LYS A 156 -12.79 6.38 1.02
C LYS A 156 -11.99 5.31 1.76
N GLY A 157 -12.31 4.03 1.55
CA GLY A 157 -11.57 2.88 2.08
C GLY A 157 -10.10 2.92 1.65
N LEU A 158 -9.85 3.09 0.35
CA LEU A 158 -8.52 3.24 -0.22
C LEU A 158 -7.77 4.45 0.36
N ASP A 159 -8.43 5.61 0.45
CA ASP A 159 -7.83 6.82 1.04
C ASP A 159 -7.46 6.64 2.52
N ASN A 160 -8.23 5.84 3.27
CA ASN A 160 -7.92 5.46 4.65
C ASN A 160 -6.71 4.51 4.70
N ALA A 161 -6.67 3.49 3.84
CA ALA A 161 -5.56 2.54 3.76
C ALA A 161 -4.25 3.23 3.39
N LEU A 162 -4.26 4.13 2.40
CA LEU A 162 -3.10 4.95 2.01
C LEU A 162 -2.57 5.82 3.16
N ARG A 163 -3.48 6.39 3.97
CA ARG A 163 -3.09 7.15 5.17
C ARG A 163 -2.48 6.24 6.24
N ALA A 164 -3.06 5.06 6.46
CA ALA A 164 -2.54 4.07 7.40
C ALA A 164 -1.15 3.58 6.99
N ARG A 165 -0.92 3.28 5.70
CA ARG A 165 0.41 2.92 5.18
C ARG A 165 1.44 4.01 5.45
N LYS A 166 1.14 5.26 5.11
CA LYS A 166 2.05 6.39 5.35
C LYS A 166 2.39 6.55 6.83
N LEU A 167 1.42 6.34 7.72
CA LEU A 167 1.65 6.37 9.16
C LEU A 167 2.56 5.21 9.60
N ALA A 168 2.30 3.98 9.14
CA ALA A 168 3.12 2.81 9.44
C ALA A 168 4.56 2.96 8.92
N GLU A 169 4.74 3.55 7.74
CA GLU A 169 6.07 3.90 7.20
C GLU A 169 6.82 4.88 8.11
N ALA A 170 6.15 5.96 8.54
CA ALA A 170 6.74 6.94 9.45
C ALA A 170 7.08 6.32 10.82
N GLU A 171 6.22 5.44 11.35
CA GLU A 171 6.49 4.73 12.61
C GLU A 171 7.68 3.77 12.50
N ASP A 172 7.81 3.07 11.37
CA ASP A 172 8.97 2.22 11.10
C ASP A 172 10.26 3.04 11.02
N GLU A 173 10.26 4.18 10.32
CA GLU A 173 11.41 5.09 10.27
C GLU A 173 11.80 5.63 11.66
N LEU A 174 10.82 6.00 12.48
CA LEU A 174 11.05 6.43 13.86
C LEU A 174 11.62 5.29 14.72
N ALA A 175 11.12 4.06 14.55
CA ALA A 175 11.61 2.89 15.26
C ALA A 175 13.06 2.56 14.85
N GLN A 176 13.39 2.67 13.56
CA GLN A 176 14.76 2.51 13.07
C GLN A 176 15.68 3.56 13.70
N ALA A 177 15.30 4.84 13.69
CA ALA A 177 16.10 5.92 14.27
C ALA A 177 16.33 5.73 15.77
N ALA A 178 15.29 5.33 16.52
CA ALA A 178 15.42 5.01 17.94
C ALA A 178 16.36 3.82 18.18
N LEU A 179 16.26 2.76 17.37
CA LEU A 179 17.12 1.60 17.47
C LEU A 179 18.59 1.95 17.17
N ARG A 180 18.85 2.83 16.19
CA ARG A 180 20.19 3.34 15.90
C ARG A 180 20.80 4.06 17.10
N ARG A 181 20.05 5.00 17.70
CA ARG A 181 20.50 5.73 18.89
C ARG A 181 20.85 4.78 20.04
N ALA A 182 19.97 3.83 20.34
CA ALA A 182 20.23 2.84 21.38
C ALA A 182 21.46 1.97 21.07
N TYR A 183 21.69 1.64 19.80
CA TYR A 183 22.89 0.91 19.36
C TYR A 183 24.18 1.72 19.56
N GLU A 184 24.15 3.02 19.28
CA GLU A 184 25.28 3.93 19.48
C GLU A 184 25.57 4.16 20.96
N GLU A 185 24.55 4.34 21.79
CA GLU A 185 24.68 4.44 23.24
C GLU A 185 25.29 3.17 23.85
N ASN A 186 24.78 2.00 23.43
CA ASN A 186 25.34 0.71 23.81
C ASN A 186 26.82 0.60 23.44
N TRP A 187 27.23 1.13 22.28
CA TRP A 187 28.63 1.12 21.87
C TRP A 187 29.51 1.93 22.83
N LEU A 188 29.06 3.14 23.19
CA LEU A 188 29.78 4.01 24.12
C LEU A 188 29.89 3.36 25.51
N ASP A 189 28.82 2.74 26.00
CA ASP A 189 28.84 2.09 27.31
C ASP A 189 29.67 0.80 27.33
N ALA A 190 29.65 0.05 26.22
CA ALA A 190 30.56 -1.09 26.05
C ALA A 190 32.03 -0.65 26.05
N GLN A 191 32.35 0.48 25.41
CA GLN A 191 33.71 1.04 25.44
C GLN A 191 34.14 1.43 26.84
N LYS A 192 33.27 2.10 27.62
CA LYS A 192 33.56 2.50 29.00
C LYS A 192 33.79 1.28 29.90
N LYS A 193 32.97 0.23 29.77
CA LYS A 193 32.98 -0.91 30.68
C LYS A 193 34.04 -1.97 30.35
N PHE A 194 34.22 -2.27 29.07
CA PHE A 194 35.08 -3.38 28.62
C PHE A 194 36.33 -2.92 27.89
N GLY A 195 36.44 -1.62 27.59
CA GLY A 195 37.50 -1.07 26.76
C GLY A 195 37.22 -1.26 25.25
N LYS A 196 37.89 -0.44 24.45
CA LYS A 196 37.67 -0.34 22.99
C LYS A 196 37.80 -1.68 22.24
N ALA A 197 38.82 -2.47 22.55
CA ALA A 197 39.09 -3.73 21.85
C ALA A 197 38.03 -4.81 22.13
N ALA A 198 37.54 -4.89 23.37
CA ALA A 198 36.47 -5.82 23.73
C ALA A 198 35.11 -5.35 23.18
N ALA A 199 34.84 -4.04 23.22
CA ALA A 199 33.66 -3.46 22.58
C ALA A 199 33.63 -3.80 21.08
N GLU A 200 34.72 -3.63 20.32
CA GLU A 200 34.75 -3.96 18.87
C GLU A 200 34.34 -5.41 18.56
N ARG A 201 34.50 -6.35 19.50
CA ARG A 201 34.06 -7.75 19.33
C ARG A 201 32.56 -7.95 19.52
N LEU A 202 31.92 -7.10 20.32
CA LEU A 202 30.48 -7.12 20.59
C LEU A 202 29.66 -6.43 19.49
N PHE A 203 30.30 -5.61 18.65
CA PHE A 203 29.64 -4.81 17.62
C PHE A 203 30.10 -5.23 16.23
N PRO A 204 29.30 -6.03 15.51
CA PRO A 204 29.72 -6.61 14.26
C PRO A 204 30.06 -5.56 13.20
N ARG A 205 31.21 -5.74 12.52
CA ARG A 205 31.47 -5.06 11.25
C ARG A 205 30.52 -5.62 10.20
N LEU A 206 29.74 -4.75 9.56
CA LEU A 206 28.98 -5.10 8.37
C LEU A 206 30.00 -5.43 7.28
N ARG A 207 30.07 -6.70 6.85
CA ARG A 207 30.93 -7.05 5.72
C ARG A 207 30.45 -6.26 4.52
N LYS A 208 31.34 -5.46 3.89
CA LYS A 208 31.09 -4.93 2.56
C LYS A 208 30.75 -6.14 1.69
N ARG A 209 29.54 -6.20 1.14
CA ARG A 209 29.19 -7.20 0.13
C ARG A 209 30.26 -7.06 -0.95
N ALA A 210 31.04 -8.10 -1.19
CA ALA A 210 32.00 -8.09 -2.28
C ALA A 210 31.20 -7.73 -3.53
N SER A 211 31.54 -6.62 -4.17
CA SER A 211 31.05 -6.34 -5.51
C SER A 211 31.40 -7.57 -6.32
N SER A 212 30.39 -8.29 -6.81
CA SER A 212 30.57 -9.24 -7.89
C SER A 212 31.07 -8.43 -9.08
N GLY A 213 32.39 -8.26 -9.15
CA GLY A 213 33.07 -7.83 -10.36
C GLY A 213 32.78 -8.93 -11.37
N GLY A 214 31.84 -8.66 -12.27
CA GLY A 214 31.76 -9.37 -13.53
C GLY A 214 33.02 -9.01 -14.30
N ASP A 215 34.06 -9.79 -14.06
CA ASP A 215 35.22 -9.90 -14.94
C ASP A 215 34.84 -10.95 -15.98
N ASP A 216 34.09 -10.52 -17.00
CA ASP A 216 33.89 -11.29 -18.22
C ASP A 216 35.01 -10.87 -19.20
N GLY A 217 36.23 -11.24 -18.81
CA GLY A 217 37.44 -11.15 -19.61
C GLY A 217 37.76 -12.54 -20.12
N GLY A 218 37.55 -12.74 -21.42
CA GLY A 218 37.51 -14.06 -22.05
C GLY A 218 38.85 -14.78 -22.20
N GLU A 219 38.79 -15.98 -22.78
CA GLU A 219 39.90 -16.56 -23.53
C GLU A 219 39.35 -17.62 -24.51
N THR A 220 39.64 -17.34 -25.78
CA THR A 220 39.85 -18.22 -26.95
C THR A 220 38.75 -19.15 -27.44
#